data_AF-A0A7X5SCR4-F1
#
_entry.id   AF-A0A7X5SCR4-F1
#
_cell.length_a   1.000
_cell.length_b   1.000
_cell.length_c   1.000
_cell.angle_alpha   90.00
_cell.angle_beta   90.00
_cell.angle_gamma   90.00
#
_symmetry.space_group_name_H-M   'P 1'
#
loop_
_entity.id
_entity.type
_entity.pdbx_description
1 polymer ?
#
loop_
_entity_poly.entity_id
_entity_poly.type
_entity_poly.pdbx_seq_one_letter_code
_entity_poly.pdbx_strand_id
1 'polypeptide(L)' 'LGIGDDAALLQPPPGEQLAITADTLNAGVHFPHETRAEDLGWKTLAVNLSDLAAMGAQPRWCTLSLSLPHDDAAWVDA' A
#
# COMPACT_ATOMS: atom_id res chain seq x y z
N LEU A 1 2.92 -18.99 9.88
CA LEU A 1 2.14 -17.76 9.70
C LEU A 1 0.88 -17.82 10.55
N GLY A 2 0.63 -16.78 11.32
CA GLY A 2 -0.57 -16.62 12.15
C GLY A 2 -1.06 -15.18 12.14
N ILE A 3 -2.05 -14.88 12.98
CA ILE A 3 -2.47 -13.49 13.22
C ILE A 3 -1.28 -12.74 13.83
N GLY A 4 -0.82 -11.68 13.14
CA GLY A 4 0.30 -10.84 13.56
C GLY A 4 1.51 -10.82 12.62
N ASP A 5 1.49 -11.59 11.54
CA ASP A 5 2.47 -11.45 10.44
C ASP A 5 2.08 -10.29 9.51
N ASP A 6 3.07 -9.69 8.82
CA ASP A 6 2.92 -8.44 8.04
C ASP A 6 2.08 -8.61 6.75
N ALA A 7 1.84 -9.84 6.30
CA ALA A 7 0.97 -10.11 5.15
C ALA A 7 0.24 -11.45 5.29
N ALA A 8 -0.93 -11.55 4.65
CA ALA A 8 -1.61 -12.83 4.45
C ALA A 8 -0.94 -13.63 3.33
N LEU A 9 -0.77 -14.94 3.52
CA LEU A 9 -0.33 -15.85 2.46
C LEU A 9 -1.50 -16.63 1.88
N LEU A 10 -1.66 -16.56 0.56
CA LEU A 10 -2.59 -17.39 -0.22
C LEU A 10 -1.82 -18.47 -0.99
N GLN A 11 -2.49 -19.59 -1.25
CA GLN A 11 -1.94 -20.72 -2.00
C GLN A 11 -2.64 -20.86 -3.37
N PRO A 12 -2.21 -20.11 -4.40
CA PRO A 12 -2.66 -20.34 -5.79
C PRO A 12 -2.12 -21.68 -6.32
N PRO A 13 -2.50 -22.08 -7.56
CA PRO A 13 -1.93 -23.26 -8.21
C PRO A 13 -0.38 -23.30 -8.17
N PRO A 14 0.22 -24.49 -8.28
CA PRO A 14 1.58 -24.76 -7.79
C PRO A 14 2.68 -23.88 -8.40
N GLY A 15 3.61 -23.45 -7.56
CA GLY A 15 4.84 -22.76 -7.98
C GLY A 15 5.33 -21.76 -6.94
N GLU A 16 4.42 -21.01 -6.32
CA GLU A 16 4.73 -19.93 -5.37
C GLU A 16 3.59 -19.76 -4.34
N GLN A 17 3.84 -18.98 -3.29
CA GLN A 17 2.80 -18.45 -2.39
C GLN A 17 2.59 -16.97 -2.71
N LEU A 18 1.34 -16.50 -2.62
CA LEU A 18 1.03 -15.10 -2.83
C LEU A 18 0.92 -14.39 -1.49
N ALA A 19 1.81 -13.43 -1.23
CA ALA A 19 1.73 -12.52 -0.09
C ALA A 19 0.87 -11.29 -0.44
N ILE A 20 -0.09 -10.96 0.43
CA ILE A 20 -1.00 -9.84 0.28
C ILE A 20 -1.03 -9.03 1.57
N THR A 21 -0.69 -7.74 1.46
CA THR A 21 -0.87 -6.73 2.50
C THR A 21 -1.80 -5.62 1.97
N ALA A 22 -2.38 -4.85 2.88
CA ALA A 22 -3.12 -3.64 2.55
C ALA A 22 -3.05 -2.65 3.72
N ASP A 23 -2.50 -1.47 3.45
CA ASP A 23 -2.44 -0.34 4.37
C ASP A 23 -3.26 0.85 3.89
N THR A 24 -3.83 1.61 4.84
CA THR A 24 -4.61 2.82 4.55
C THR A 24 -3.97 4.05 5.20
N LEU A 25 -3.69 5.07 4.39
CA LEU A 25 -3.18 6.35 4.87
C LEU A 25 -4.28 7.41 4.88
N ASN A 26 -4.65 7.86 6.08
CA ASN A 26 -5.63 8.93 6.31
C ASN A 26 -4.94 10.26 6.63
N ALA A 27 -5.40 11.35 6.00
CA ALA A 27 -4.95 12.71 6.28
C ALA A 27 -5.21 13.10 7.75
N GLY A 28 -4.28 13.82 8.37
CA GLY A 28 -4.34 14.21 9.78
C GLY A 28 -4.01 13.08 10.77
N VAL A 29 -3.91 11.82 10.30
CA VAL A 29 -3.52 10.65 11.11
C VAL A 29 -2.15 10.15 10.70
N HIS A 30 -1.97 9.83 9.42
CA HIS A 30 -0.74 9.22 8.89
C HIS A 30 0.15 10.21 8.14
N PHE A 31 -0.41 11.36 7.73
CA PHE A 31 0.29 12.44 7.05
C PHE A 31 -0.40 13.79 7.30
N PRO A 32 0.34 14.92 7.37
CA PRO A 32 -0.23 16.27 7.45
C PRO A 32 -1.05 16.65 6.22
N HIS A 33 -2.05 17.53 6.35
CA HIS A 33 -2.91 17.93 5.22
C HIS A 33 -2.15 18.64 4.10
N GLU A 34 -1.00 19.23 4.42
CA GLU A 34 -0.13 19.99 3.51
C GLU A 34 0.89 19.10 2.79
N THR A 35 0.85 17.79 3.01
CA THR A 35 1.76 16.84 2.34
C THR A 35 1.57 16.91 0.83
N ARG A 36 2.68 17.00 0.10
CA ARG A 36 2.65 17.00 -1.37
C ARG A 36 2.12 15.68 -1.89
N ALA A 37 1.38 15.73 -3.00
CA ALA A 37 0.83 14.54 -3.64
C ALA A 37 1.91 13.49 -3.96
N GLU A 38 3.03 13.92 -4.55
CA GLU A 38 4.16 13.05 -4.91
C GLU A 38 4.75 12.31 -3.70
N ASP A 39 4.92 13.00 -2.57
CA ASP A 39 5.46 12.44 -1.33
C ASP A 39 4.47 11.43 -0.72
N LEU A 40 3.17 11.74 -0.78
CA LEU A 40 2.11 10.84 -0.33
C LEU A 40 2.00 9.61 -1.22
N GLY A 41 2.08 9.76 -2.54
CA GLY A 41 2.08 8.66 -3.50
C GLY A 41 3.25 7.72 -3.26
N TRP A 42 4.45 8.27 -3.10
CA TRP A 42 5.65 7.51 -2.72
C TRP A 42 5.45 6.74 -1.42
N LYS A 43 5.03 7.43 -0.35
CA LYS A 43 4.83 6.83 0.97
C LYS A 43 3.76 5.73 0.93
N THR A 44 2.66 5.95 0.22
CA THR A 44 1.53 5.01 0.11
C THR A 44 1.98 3.65 -0.43
N LEU A 45 2.81 3.66 -1.48
CA LEU A 45 3.37 2.42 -2.00
C LEU A 45 4.47 1.88 -1.08
N ALA A 46 5.38 2.74 -0.60
CA ALA A 46 6.54 2.33 0.20
C ALA A 46 6.17 1.58 1.49
N VAL A 47 5.11 1.98 2.19
CA VAL A 47 4.69 1.29 3.43
C VAL A 47 4.22 -0.15 3.14
N ASN A 48 3.39 -0.36 2.11
CA ASN A 48 2.94 -1.69 1.71
C ASN A 48 4.11 -2.56 1.17
N LEU A 49 5.07 -1.95 0.46
CA LEU A 49 6.28 -2.66 0.02
C LEU A 49 7.15 -3.09 1.20
N SER A 50 7.13 -2.35 2.32
CA SER A 50 7.86 -2.71 3.54
C SER A 50 7.36 -4.03 4.12
N ASP A 51 6.05 -4.24 4.19
CA ASP A 51 5.46 -5.49 4.67
C ASP A 51 5.84 -6.67 3.76
N LEU A 52 5.78 -6.48 2.44
CA LEU A 52 6.20 -7.52 1.50
C LEU A 52 7.68 -7.86 1.66
N ALA A 53 8.53 -6.85 1.89
CA ALA A 53 9.96 -7.06 2.17
C ALA A 53 10.18 -7.82 3.48
N ALA A 54 9.42 -7.51 4.53
CA ALA A 54 9.46 -8.23 5.80
C ALA A 54 9.07 -9.71 5.66
N MET A 55 8.17 -10.02 4.71
CA MET A 55 7.77 -11.38 4.36
C MET A 55 8.71 -12.08 3.37
N GLY A 56 9.78 -11.41 2.92
CA GLY A 56 10.69 -11.92 1.89
C GLY A 56 10.04 -12.13 0.52
N ALA A 57 8.90 -11.45 0.27
CA ALA A 57 8.16 -11.56 -0.97
C ALA A 57 8.74 -10.63 -2.06
N GLN A 58 8.68 -11.09 -3.31
CA GLN A 58 8.96 -10.23 -4.47
C GLN A 58 7.67 -9.49 -4.85
N PRO A 59 7.61 -8.14 -4.80
CA PRO A 59 6.42 -7.39 -5.22
C PRO A 59 6.12 -7.58 -6.71
N ARG A 60 4.83 -7.65 -7.06
CA ARG A 60 4.37 -7.92 -8.44
C ARG A 60 3.28 -6.96 -8.92
N TRP A 61 2.29 -6.69 -8.06
CA TRP A 61 1.12 -5.89 -8.38
C TRP A 61 0.71 -5.07 -7.16
N CYS A 62 0.00 -3.98 -7.41
CA CYS A 62 -0.67 -3.21 -6.37
C CYS A 62 -2.06 -2.80 -6.86
N THR A 63 -2.96 -2.53 -5.90
CA THR A 63 -4.22 -1.84 -6.15
C THR A 63 -4.22 -0.57 -5.31
N LEU A 64 -4.90 0.47 -5.78
CA LEU A 64 -5.06 1.73 -5.05
C LEU A 64 -6.55 2.00 -4.90
N SER A 65 -6.99 2.16 -3.65
CA SER A 65 -8.30 2.70 -3.32
C SER A 65 -8.09 4.11 -2.79
N LEU A 66 -8.75 5.09 -3.41
CA LEU A 66 -8.56 6.51 -3.11
C LEU A 66 -9.91 7.17 -2.86
N SER A 67 -10.05 7.79 -1.69
CA SER A 67 -11.20 8.62 -1.32
C SER A 67 -10.73 10.05 -1.19
N LEU A 68 -11.30 10.95 -1.99
CA LEU A 68 -10.96 12.37 -2.00
C LEU A 68 -12.17 13.21 -1.56
N PRO A 69 -11.95 14.30 -0.79
CA PRO A 69 -13.02 15.23 -0.44
C PRO A 69 -13.51 16.07 -1.63
N HIS A 70 -12.68 16.21 -2.67
CA HIS A 70 -12.97 16.98 -3.89
C HIS A 70 -12.35 16.27 -5.10
N ASP A 71 -12.89 16.53 -6.29
CA ASP A 71 -12.37 16.04 -7.56
C ASP A 71 -11.22 16.93 -8.08
N ASP A 72 -10.01 16.71 -7.55
CA ASP A 72 -8.80 17.42 -8.00
C ASP A 72 -7.89 16.52 -8.83
N ALA A 73 -8.07 16.55 -10.16
CA ALA A 73 -7.28 15.76 -11.09
C ALA A 73 -5.79 16.16 -11.11
N ALA A 74 -5.49 17.45 -10.93
CA ALA A 74 -4.10 17.92 -10.95
C ALA A 74 -3.31 17.40 -9.75
N TRP A 75 -3.97 17.27 -8.58
CA TRP A 75 -3.37 16.64 -7.42
C TRP A 75 -3.16 15.14 -7.61
N VAL A 76 -4.07 14.44 -8.29
CA VAL A 76 -3.94 13.00 -8.58
C VAL A 76 -2.84 12.70 -9.61
N ASP A 77 -2.64 13.58 -10.58
CA ASP A 77 -1.66 13.42 -11.66
C ASP A 77 -0.25 13.94 -11.33
N ALA A 78 -0.09 14.63 -10.19
CA ALA A 78 1.17 15.24 -9.75
C ALA A 78 2.25 14.21 -9.41
#